data_AF-A0A2U2SAR1-F1
#
_entry.id   AF-A0A2U2SAR1-F1
#
_cell.length_a   1.000
_cell.length_b   1.000
_cell.length_c   1.000
_cell.angle_alpha   90.00
_cell.angle_beta   90.00
_cell.angle_gamma   90.00
#
_symmetry.space_group_name_H-M   'P 1'
#
loop_
_entity.id
_entity.type
_entity.pdbx_description
1 polymer ?
#
loop_
_entity_poly.entity_id
_entity_poly.type
_entity_poly.pdbx_seq_one_letter_code
_entity_poly.pdbx_strand_id
1 'polypeptide(L)' 'MTNLDRDVILEGDFWPKPVRGVLLPLQGEGATLRVELCVEAESAQGIKSATLEQKVMETLRQIKAEVLEERVE' A
#
# COMPACT_ATOMS: atom_id res chain seq x y z
N MET A 1 -19.87 14.04 12.24
CA MET A 1 -18.79 13.74 11.27
C MET A 1 -17.52 13.55 12.07
N THR A 2 -17.11 12.30 12.26
CA THR A 2 -15.87 11.98 12.97
C THR A 2 -14.80 11.77 11.91
N ASN A 3 -14.00 12.79 11.62
CA ASN A 3 -12.82 12.63 10.76
C ASN A 3 -11.76 11.84 11.54
N LEU A 4 -11.37 10.69 11.00
CA LEU A 4 -10.26 9.89 11.50
C LEU A 4 -9.00 10.33 10.73
N ASP A 5 -8.50 11.52 11.04
CA ASP A 5 -7.14 11.94 10.67
C ASP A 5 -6.16 11.30 11.66
N ARG A 6 -5.87 10.02 11.47
CA ARG A 6 -4.77 9.36 12.16
C ARG A 6 -3.93 8.60 11.16
N ASP A 7 -2.66 8.99 11.06
CA ASP A 7 -1.63 8.21 10.38
C ASP A 7 -1.43 6.93 11.19
N VAL A 8 -1.94 5.81 10.68
CA VAL A 8 -1.79 4.50 11.31
C VAL A 8 -0.69 3.75 10.57
N ILE A 9 0.49 3.67 11.20
CA ILE A 9 1.60 2.85 10.72
C ILE A 9 1.37 1.42 11.22
N LEU A 10 1.28 0.46 10.29
CA LEU A 10 1.03 -0.96 10.58
C LEU A 10 2.29 -1.77 10.25
N GLU A 11 2.92 -2.38 11.26
CA GLU A 11 4.10 -3.24 11.08
C GLU A 11 3.70 -4.72 10.94
N GLY A 12 4.25 -5.42 9.93
CA GLY A 12 4.13 -6.88 9.73
C GLY A 12 3.38 -7.34 8.47
N ASP A 13 3.29 -8.67 8.26
CA ASP A 13 2.60 -9.33 7.12
C ASP A 13 1.07 -9.22 7.26
N PHE A 14 0.56 -8.00 7.09
CA PHE A 14 -0.79 -7.65 7.53
C PHE A 14 -1.76 -7.36 6.37
N TRP A 15 -1.31 -7.25 5.10
CA TRP A 15 -2.10 -6.77 3.96
C TRP A 15 -3.56 -7.29 3.85
N PRO A 16 -3.91 -8.56 4.14
CA PRO A 16 -5.33 -8.98 4.11
C PRO A 16 -6.20 -8.45 5.27
N LYS A 17 -5.63 -8.02 6.39
CA LYS A 17 -6.37 -7.62 7.61
C LYS A 17 -6.95 -6.19 7.59
N PRO A 18 -6.26 -5.12 7.14
CA PRO A 18 -6.85 -3.78 7.05
C PRO A 18 -7.86 -3.72 5.90
N VAL A 19 -7.66 -4.49 4.82
CA VAL A 19 -8.66 -4.63 3.75
C VAL A 19 -9.98 -5.14 4.34
N ARG A 20 -9.94 -6.24 5.11
CA ARG A 20 -11.15 -6.84 5.68
C ARG A 20 -11.72 -6.10 6.89
N GLY A 21 -10.87 -5.53 7.74
CA GLY A 21 -11.28 -4.90 9.00
C GLY A 21 -11.59 -3.41 8.90
N VAL A 22 -11.11 -2.72 7.85
CA VAL A 22 -11.23 -1.27 7.70
C VAL A 22 -11.84 -0.91 6.36
N LEU A 23 -11.23 -1.32 5.24
CA LEU A 23 -11.67 -0.87 3.91
C LEU A 23 -13.04 -1.43 3.52
N LEU A 24 -13.24 -2.75 3.61
CA LEU A 24 -14.50 -3.39 3.23
C LEU A 24 -15.71 -2.91 4.07
N PRO A 25 -15.62 -2.78 5.41
CA PRO A 25 -16.70 -2.22 6.21
C PRO A 25 -17.06 -0.78 5.81
N LEU A 26 -16.06 0.10 5.66
CA LEU A 26 -16.31 1.50 5.26
C LEU A 26 -16.90 1.60 3.85
N GLN A 27 -16.44 0.76 2.92
CA GLN A 27 -17.01 0.66 1.58
C GLN A 27 -18.46 0.15 1.63
N GLY A 28 -18.77 -0.81 2.51
CA GLY A 28 -20.14 -1.31 2.74
C GLY A 28 -21.11 -0.23 3.21
N GLU A 29 -20.62 0.78 3.93
CA GLU A 29 -21.38 1.97 4.35
C GLU A 29 -21.44 3.06 3.26
N GLY A 30 -20.94 2.79 2.06
CA GLY A 30 -20.91 3.75 0.95
C GLY A 30 -19.91 4.90 1.13
N ALA A 31 -18.92 4.75 2.01
CA ALA A 31 -17.90 5.78 2.20
C ALA A 31 -17.02 5.91 0.94
N THR A 32 -16.71 7.15 0.56
CA THR A 32 -15.65 7.42 -0.42
C THR A 32 -14.31 7.30 0.29
N LEU A 33 -13.46 6.38 -0.17
CA LEU A 33 -12.18 6.08 0.46
C LEU A 33 -11.04 6.78 -0.27
N ARG A 34 -10.19 7.49 0.47
CA ARG A 34 -8.85 7.91 0.05
C ARG A 34 -7.85 7.11 0.86
N VAL A 35 -7.00 6.33 0.22
CA VAL A 35 -6.02 5.45 0.87
C VAL A 35 -4.63 5.85 0.42
N GLU A 36 -3.75 6.10 1.37
CA GLU A 36 -2.32 6.31 1.16
C GLU A 36 -1.58 5.09 1.73
N LEU A 37 -0.63 4.54 0.97
CA LEU A 37 0.16 3.37 1.36
C LEU A 37 1.64 3.72 1.30
N CYS A 38 2.34 3.50 2.41
CA CYS A 38 3.80 3.49 2.48
C CYS A 38 4.27 2.04 2.65
N VAL A 39 5.25 1.62 1.84
CA VAL A 39 5.85 0.29 1.93
C VAL A 39 7.35 0.45 2.08
N GLU A 40 7.85 0.13 3.26
CA GLU A 40 9.28 0.03 3.55
C GLU A 40 9.64 -1.46 3.61
N ALA A 41 10.67 -1.86 2.88
CA ALA A 41 11.07 -3.25 2.79
C ALA A 41 12.60 -3.38 2.86
N GLU A 42 13.06 -4.18 3.82
CA GLU A 42 14.47 -4.54 3.98
C GLU A 42 14.67 -6.05 3.77
N SER A 43 15.80 -6.44 3.20
CA SER A 43 16.15 -7.84 2.97
C SER A 43 17.62 -8.07 3.24
N ALA A 44 17.93 -9.03 4.10
CA ALA A 44 19.30 -9.43 4.41
C ALA A 44 20.06 -9.95 3.17
N GLN A 45 19.34 -10.53 2.20
CA GLN A 45 19.92 -11.03 0.93
C GLN A 45 19.72 -10.07 -0.24
N GLY A 46 19.16 -8.88 0.02
CA GLY A 46 18.73 -7.92 -1.00
C GLY A 46 17.39 -8.30 -1.65
N ILE A 47 16.81 -7.33 -2.35
CA ILE A 47 15.58 -7.51 -3.14
C ILE A 47 16.00 -7.72 -4.59
N LYS A 48 15.50 -8.79 -5.23
CA LYS A 48 15.84 -9.10 -6.62
C LYS A 48 15.26 -8.04 -7.55
N SER A 49 16.05 -7.59 -8.53
CA SER A 49 15.59 -6.67 -9.58
C SER A 49 14.34 -7.19 -10.30
N ALA A 50 14.29 -8.48 -10.62
CA ALA A 50 13.11 -9.10 -11.23
C ALA A 50 11.85 -8.98 -10.35
N THR A 51 11.97 -8.99 -9.03
CA THR A 51 10.82 -8.79 -8.13
C THR A 51 10.33 -7.34 -8.20
N LEU A 52 11.25 -6.36 -8.18
CA LEU A 52 10.92 -4.95 -8.37
C LEU A 52 10.23 -4.72 -9.73
N GLU A 53 10.87 -5.11 -10.82
CA GLU A 53 10.39 -4.80 -12.18
C GLU A 53 9.10 -5.57 -12.54
N GLN A 54 9.06 -6.88 -12.28
CA GLN A 54 7.99 -7.74 -12.79
C GLN A 54 6.80 -7.85 -11.85
N LYS A 55 6.97 -7.55 -10.57
CA LYS A 55 5.88 -7.61 -9.58
C LYS A 55 5.52 -6.21 -9.10
N VAL A 56 6.44 -5.49 -8.48
CA VAL A 56 6.14 -4.19 -7.86
C VAL A 56 5.71 -3.18 -8.91
N MET A 57 6.57 -2.88 -9.89
CA MET A 57 6.28 -1.87 -10.91
C MET A 57 5.10 -2.24 -11.80
N GLU A 58 4.97 -3.52 -12.14
CA GLU A 58 3.82 -4.02 -12.89
C GLU A 58 2.50 -3.83 -12.12
N THR A 59 2.46 -4.16 -10.83
CA THR A 59 1.27 -3.93 -10.01
C THR A 59 0.95 -2.44 -9.87
N LEU A 60 1.96 -1.58 -9.67
CA LEU A 60 1.77 -0.13 -9.62
C LEU A 60 1.14 0.41 -10.90
N ARG A 61 1.59 -0.06 -12.07
CA ARG A 61 0.98 0.29 -13.37
C ARG A 61 -0.47 -0.20 -13.47
N GLN A 62 -0.76 -1.42 -13.01
CA GLN A 62 -2.12 -1.99 -13.06
C GLN A 62 -3.12 -1.19 -12.23
N ILE A 63 -2.70 -0.67 -11.07
CA ILE A 63 -3.54 0.20 -10.25
C ILE A 63 -3.52 1.66 -10.71
N LYS A 64 -2.86 1.96 -11.83
CA LYS A 64 -2.65 3.31 -12.37
C LYS A 64 -2.04 4.26 -11.34
N ALA A 65 -1.12 3.75 -10.51
CA ALA A 65 -0.35 4.58 -9.62
C ALA A 65 0.52 5.54 -10.43
N GLU A 66 0.57 6.79 -9.98
CA GLU A 66 1.49 7.78 -10.51
C GLU A 66 2.80 7.72 -9.72
N VAL A 67 3.92 7.53 -10.41
CA VAL A 67 5.24 7.60 -9.79
C VAL A 67 5.65 9.07 -9.74
N LEU A 68 5.59 9.66 -8.56
CA LEU A 68 5.95 11.07 -8.34
C LEU A 68 7.46 11.25 -8.22
N GLU A 69 8.16 10.28 -7.63
CA GLU A 69 9.60 10.30 -7.43
C GLU A 69 10.14 8.86 -7.36
N GLU A 70 11.28 8.61 -8.00
CA GLU A 70 12.01 7.33 -7.95
C GLU A 70 13.48 7.63 -7.61
N ARG A 71 14.00 6.98 -6.57
CA ARG A 71 15.41 7.07 -6.18
C ARG A 71 15.98 5.66 -6.10
N VAL A 72 17.12 5.45 -6.73
CA VAL A 72 17.91 4.22 -6.65
C VAL A 72 19.25 4.60 -6.04
N GLU A 73 19.52 4.11 -4.82
CA GLU A 73 20.84 4.22 -4.17
C GLU A 73 21.69 2.98 -4.44
#